data_AF-A0A182PIH5-F1
#
_entry.id   AF-A0A182PIH5-F1
#
_cell.length_a   1.000
_cell.length_b   1.000
_cell.length_c   1.000
_cell.angle_alpha   90.00
_cell.angle_beta   90.00
_cell.angle_gamma   90.00
#
_symmetry.space_group_name_H-M   'P 1'
#
loop_
_entity.id
_entity.type
_entity.pdbx_description
1 polymer ?
#
loop_
_entity_poly.entity_id
_entity_poly.type
_entity_poly.pdbx_seq_one_letter_code
_entity_poly.pdbx_strand_id
1 'polypeptide(L)'
;MIKLGLGIDEDEPMTTEESSGAAAPASGDAPPLVDDSEDLSHMEERKRARYRYPKRMSSEMEPDMVSNRVIVEIVNEYRTMLQQQIALHLKRQRDHIVRMRRRFLSKLARRLHRNYILYDRHRRTLLSDVSLLSAGNRKDPSASVSSASQLEQLHMLPASSEHEFSDEQVEQFRMNHTTFQYLYAQLEQDLDAASCGVALTAKMRMGVALYVLGTGKDYETAATVFHLHSSTVRQSVVLFCGVVNKLLRDKMIALPMDQKHVRYRMREFEALIGIPQVSGTIGCLHIPIDSSTVKEPPKYINSKGWSSIILQAIVDSDGR
;
A
#
# COMPACT_ATOMS: atom_id res chain seq x y z
N MET A 1 3.87 9.60 -10.94
CA MET A 1 3.15 8.67 -10.05
C MET A 1 4.09 8.32 -8.90
N ILE A 2 3.96 9.01 -7.76
CA ILE A 2 4.81 8.73 -6.59
C ILE A 2 4.12 7.60 -5.82
N LYS A 3 4.70 6.40 -5.87
CA LYS A 3 4.27 5.25 -5.06
C LYS A 3 4.72 5.50 -3.62
N LEU A 4 3.84 6.04 -2.79
CA LEU A 4 4.05 6.06 -1.34
C LEU A 4 3.61 4.70 -0.79
N GLY A 5 4.51 3.71 -0.88
CA GLY A 5 4.32 2.43 -0.22
C GLY A 5 4.47 2.63 1.28
N LEU A 6 3.36 2.67 2.00
CA LEU A 6 3.36 2.48 3.46
C LEU A 6 3.29 0.96 3.69
N GLY A 7 4.45 0.32 3.57
CA GLY A 7 4.67 -1.00 4.17
C GLY A 7 4.72 -0.78 5.67
N ILE A 8 3.69 -1.24 6.37
CA ILE A 8 3.71 -1.38 7.82
C ILE A 8 4.34 -2.75 8.07
N ASP A 9 5.67 -2.77 8.16
CA ASP A 9 6.42 -3.91 8.69
C ASP A 9 6.43 -3.72 10.23
N GLU A 10 5.56 -4.45 10.91
CA GLU A 10 5.64 -4.66 12.36
C GLU A 10 6.30 -6.03 12.59
N ASP A 11 7.06 -6.10 13.68
CA ASP A 11 7.73 -7.25 14.30
C ASP A 11 9.20 -7.52 13.89
N GLU A 12 10.12 -6.77 14.50
CA GLU A 12 11.44 -7.31 14.90
C GLU A 12 11.56 -7.32 16.43
N PRO A 13 11.83 -8.47 17.08
CA PRO A 13 12.15 -8.51 18.50
C PRO A 13 13.61 -8.09 18.74
N MET A 14 13.77 -7.03 19.53
CA MET A 14 15.03 -6.65 20.17
C MET A 14 15.57 -7.80 21.02
N THR A 15 16.74 -8.33 20.65
CA THR A 15 17.56 -9.16 21.54
C THR A 15 18.82 -8.39 21.89
N THR A 16 18.93 -8.06 23.18
CA THR A 16 20.13 -7.52 23.82
C THR A 16 20.97 -8.68 24.33
N GLU A 17 22.17 -8.88 23.80
CA GLU A 17 23.25 -9.55 24.54
C GLU A 17 24.58 -8.81 24.30
N GLU A 18 25.10 -8.25 25.38
CA GLU A 18 26.51 -7.89 25.54
C GLU A 18 27.29 -9.15 25.95
N SER A 19 28.37 -9.51 25.25
CA SER A 19 29.63 -9.87 25.93
C SER A 19 30.86 -9.71 25.02
N SER A 20 31.87 -9.13 25.65
CA SER A 20 33.25 -8.82 25.28
C SER A 20 34.08 -9.86 24.50
N GLY A 21 34.99 -9.36 23.65
CA GLY A 21 36.19 -10.09 23.22
C GLY A 21 36.97 -9.36 22.12
N ALA A 22 38.13 -8.79 22.46
CA ALA A 22 38.95 -7.91 21.63
C ALA A 22 39.65 -8.58 20.42
N ALA A 23 39.80 -7.83 19.32
CA ALA A 23 41.06 -7.53 18.62
C ALA A 23 40.82 -7.06 17.16
N ALA A 24 41.17 -5.80 16.86
CA ALA A 24 41.53 -5.34 15.50
C ALA A 24 42.95 -5.91 15.15
N PRO A 25 43.41 -5.98 13.87
CA PRO A 25 43.15 -5.04 12.79
C PRO A 25 43.02 -5.64 11.36
N ALA A 26 42.54 -4.84 10.41
CA ALA A 26 43.16 -4.58 9.10
C ALA A 26 42.14 -3.99 8.12
N SER A 27 42.37 -2.73 7.77
CA SER A 27 41.66 -1.94 6.78
C SER A 27 42.12 -2.26 5.35
N GLY A 28 41.16 -2.43 4.45
CA GLY A 28 41.24 -2.26 2.99
C GLY A 28 39.79 -2.26 2.48
N ASP A 29 39.34 -1.43 1.54
CA ASP A 29 40.00 -0.54 0.62
C ASP A 29 38.88 0.36 0.06
N ALA A 30 39.01 1.68 0.16
CA ALA A 30 38.17 2.64 -0.57
C ALA A 30 39.04 3.87 -0.85
N PRO A 31 39.22 4.26 -2.12
CA PRO A 31 40.17 5.30 -2.50
C PRO A 31 39.74 6.68 -1.98
N PRO A 32 40.70 7.55 -1.62
CA PRO A 32 40.40 8.89 -1.12
C PRO A 32 39.86 9.78 -2.24
N LEU A 33 38.99 10.71 -1.86
CA LEU A 33 38.69 11.88 -2.68
C LEU A 33 40.02 12.56 -3.04
N VAL A 34 40.30 12.63 -4.34
CA VAL A 34 41.40 13.43 -4.88
C VAL A 34 41.10 14.89 -4.55
N ASP A 35 42.05 15.52 -3.88
CA ASP A 35 42.02 16.95 -3.60
C ASP A 35 42.40 17.71 -4.88
N ASP A 36 41.41 18.30 -5.55
CA ASP A 36 41.60 19.11 -6.77
C ASP A 36 42.37 20.44 -6.50
N SER A 37 42.89 20.64 -5.28
CA SER A 37 43.65 21.83 -4.90
C SER A 37 45.05 21.89 -5.51
N GLU A 38 45.69 20.74 -5.78
CA GLU A 38 47.06 20.69 -6.30
C GLU A 38 47.12 20.95 -7.83
N ASP A 39 46.10 20.52 -8.58
CA ASP A 39 46.06 20.65 -10.05
C ASP A 39 45.82 22.10 -10.51
N LEU A 40 45.14 22.90 -9.65
CA LEU A 40 44.97 24.34 -9.86
C LEU A 40 46.30 25.09 -9.70
N SER A 41 47.15 24.65 -8.77
CA SER A 41 48.44 25.29 -8.50
C SER A 41 49.44 25.05 -9.65
N HIS A 42 49.43 23.85 -10.23
CA HIS A 42 50.29 23.50 -11.37
C HIS A 42 49.85 24.18 -12.68
N MET A 43 48.54 24.43 -12.83
CA MET A 43 47.99 25.19 -13.95
C MET A 43 48.26 26.70 -13.81
N GLU A 44 48.29 27.24 -12.59
CA GLU A 44 48.72 28.62 -12.32
C GLU A 44 50.22 28.84 -12.52
N GLU A 45 51.07 27.87 -12.15
CA GLU A 45 52.52 27.97 -12.31
C GLU A 45 52.94 27.90 -13.79
N ARG A 46 52.28 27.05 -14.58
CA ARG A 46 52.46 27.00 -16.05
C ARG A 46 51.96 28.27 -16.77
N LYS A 47 50.95 28.97 -16.22
CA LYS A 47 50.51 30.28 -16.73
C LYS A 47 51.49 31.39 -16.34
N ARG A 48 52.10 31.34 -15.15
CA ARG A 48 53.12 32.30 -14.71
C ARG A 48 54.42 32.21 -15.52
N ALA A 49 54.81 31.01 -15.96
CA ALA A 49 56.02 30.82 -16.77
C ALA A 49 55.96 31.39 -18.20
N ARG A 50 54.74 31.67 -18.74
CA ARG A 50 54.57 32.26 -20.09
C ARG A 50 54.59 33.79 -20.13
N TYR A 51 54.60 34.46 -18.98
CA TYR A 51 54.65 35.93 -18.90
C TYR A 51 55.95 36.41 -18.26
N ARG A 52 57.08 36.06 -18.88
CA ARG A 52 58.36 36.72 -18.61
C ARG A 52 58.36 38.07 -19.33
N TYR A 53 57.84 39.12 -18.67
CA TYR A 53 57.91 40.48 -19.18
C TYR A 53 59.36 41.00 -19.22
N PRO A 54 59.74 41.77 -20.24
CA PRO A 54 61.09 42.29 -20.38
C PRO A 54 61.37 43.38 -19.32
N LYS A 55 62.66 43.51 -19.02
CA LYS A 55 63.29 44.42 -18.06
C LYS A 55 62.77 45.85 -18.19
N ARG A 56 62.40 46.47 -17.06
CA ARG A 56 61.97 47.88 -16.93
C ARG A 56 62.88 48.82 -17.72
N MET A 57 62.30 49.52 -18.68
CA MET A 57 62.75 50.84 -19.12
C MET A 57 61.63 51.83 -18.84
N SER A 58 62.00 52.89 -18.13
CA SER A 58 61.19 54.08 -17.86
C SER A 58 60.66 54.71 -19.14
N SER A 59 59.33 54.80 -19.29
CA SER A 59 58.65 55.75 -20.18
C SER A 59 57.16 55.77 -19.85
N GLU A 60 56.54 56.93 -20.00
CA GLU A 60 55.14 57.30 -19.71
C GLU A 60 54.10 56.27 -20.18
N MET A 61 53.05 56.06 -19.38
CA MET A 61 52.04 55.03 -19.59
C MET A 61 50.85 55.61 -20.38
N GLU A 62 50.65 55.10 -21.61
CA GLU A 62 49.61 55.54 -22.55
C GLU A 62 48.18 55.42 -21.97
N PRO A 63 47.32 56.45 -22.11
CA PRO A 63 45.98 56.52 -21.52
C PRO A 63 45.02 55.38 -21.92
N ASP A 64 45.20 54.76 -23.09
CA ASP A 64 44.35 53.66 -23.60
C ASP A 64 44.46 52.36 -22.79
N MET A 65 45.63 52.09 -22.18
CA MET A 65 45.83 50.89 -21.36
C MET A 65 45.14 51.00 -19.99
N VAL A 66 45.03 52.22 -19.46
CA VAL A 66 44.30 52.50 -18.21
C VAL A 66 42.80 52.35 -18.43
N SER A 67 42.29 52.87 -19.55
CA SER A 67 40.88 52.77 -19.95
C SER A 67 40.41 51.31 -20.11
N ASN A 68 41.19 50.48 -20.82
CA ASN A 68 40.86 49.07 -21.01
C ASN A 68 40.84 48.26 -19.70
N ARG A 69 41.70 48.61 -18.73
CA ARG A 69 41.74 47.93 -17.44
C ARG A 69 40.49 48.23 -16.60
N VAL A 70 40.03 49.48 -16.61
CA VAL A 70 38.80 49.91 -15.94
C VAL A 70 37.57 49.21 -16.55
N ILE A 71 37.51 49.08 -17.88
CA ILE A 71 36.42 48.36 -18.56
C ILE A 71 36.36 46.89 -18.13
N VAL A 72 37.51 46.21 -18.02
CA VAL A 72 37.58 44.81 -17.57
C VAL A 72 37.13 44.66 -16.12
N GLU A 73 37.50 45.60 -15.24
CA GLU A 73 37.05 45.61 -13.84
C GLU A 73 35.53 45.79 -13.76
N ILE A 74 34.94 46.74 -14.49
CA ILE A 74 33.49 46.96 -14.54
C ILE A 74 32.75 45.71 -15.05
N VAL A 75 33.25 45.05 -16.10
CA VAL A 75 32.63 43.83 -16.64
C VAL A 75 32.72 42.67 -15.63
N ASN A 76 33.83 42.55 -14.91
CA ASN A 76 34.00 41.52 -13.87
C ASN A 76 33.08 41.79 -12.66
N GLU A 77 32.94 43.04 -12.24
CA GLU A 77 31.99 43.44 -11.19
C GLU A 77 30.55 43.15 -11.60
N TYR A 78 30.17 43.49 -12.83
CA TYR A 78 28.84 43.20 -13.34
C TYR A 78 28.57 41.69 -13.45
N ARG A 79 29.56 40.90 -13.89
CA ARG A 79 29.47 39.43 -13.95
C ARG A 79 29.30 38.82 -12.57
N THR A 80 30.07 39.27 -11.58
CA THR A 80 29.98 38.76 -10.20
C THR A 80 28.64 39.14 -9.57
N MET A 81 28.16 40.37 -9.79
CA MET A 81 26.83 40.80 -9.36
C MET A 81 25.72 39.92 -9.95
N LEU A 82 25.73 39.67 -11.26
CA LEU A 82 24.76 38.79 -11.93
C LEU A 82 24.80 37.36 -11.38
N GLN A 83 26.00 36.80 -11.18
CA GLN A 83 26.16 35.47 -10.61
C GLN A 83 25.60 35.39 -9.19
N GLN A 84 25.83 36.40 -8.35
CA GLN A 84 25.25 36.48 -7.02
C GLN A 84 23.71 36.54 -7.07
N GLN A 85 23.14 37.31 -8.00
CA GLN A 85 21.70 37.46 -8.14
C GLN A 85 21.03 36.15 -8.60
N ILE A 86 21.63 35.44 -9.55
CA ILE A 86 21.19 34.10 -10.00
C ILE A 86 21.29 33.10 -8.85
N ALA A 87 22.41 33.07 -8.13
CA ALA A 87 22.61 32.17 -6.99
C ALA A 87 21.57 32.41 -5.89
N LEU A 88 21.26 33.67 -5.58
CA LEU A 88 20.21 34.04 -4.62
C LEU A 88 18.82 33.59 -5.09
N HIS A 89 18.50 33.72 -6.37
CA HIS A 89 17.23 33.26 -6.91
C HIS A 89 17.08 31.73 -6.78
N LEU A 90 18.09 30.98 -7.19
CA LEU A 90 18.12 29.51 -7.09
C LEU A 90 18.06 29.05 -5.62
N LYS A 91 18.74 29.74 -4.70
CA LYS A 91 18.66 29.47 -3.26
C LYS A 91 17.23 29.67 -2.74
N ARG A 92 16.57 30.78 -3.07
CA ARG A 92 15.17 31.03 -2.67
C ARG A 92 14.22 29.95 -3.19
N GLN A 93 14.38 29.49 -4.42
CA GLN A 93 13.58 28.40 -4.98
C GLN A 93 13.80 27.08 -4.22
N ARG A 94 15.05 26.70 -3.96
CA ARG A 94 15.36 25.50 -3.14
C ARG A 94 14.76 25.61 -1.75
N ASP A 95 14.92 26.75 -1.08
CA ASP A 95 14.36 26.99 0.25
C ASP A 95 12.82 26.97 0.26
N HIS A 96 12.18 27.43 -0.83
CA HIS A 96 10.73 27.34 -0.97
C HIS A 96 10.26 25.88 -1.07
N ILE A 97 10.91 25.08 -1.92
CA ILE A 97 10.60 23.64 -2.07
C ILE A 97 10.83 22.89 -0.76
N VAL A 98 11.95 23.15 -0.07
CA VAL A 98 12.26 22.53 1.23
C VAL A 98 11.21 22.90 2.27
N ARG A 99 10.80 24.17 2.34
CA ARG A 99 9.74 24.62 3.25
C ARG A 99 8.39 23.99 2.93
N MET A 100 8.02 23.88 1.64
CA MET A 100 6.81 23.18 1.21
C MET A 100 6.84 21.70 1.63
N ARG A 101 7.92 20.97 1.33
CA ARG A 101 8.09 19.56 1.71
C ARG A 101 8.02 19.37 3.22
N ARG A 102 8.71 20.23 4.00
CA ARG A 102 8.69 20.16 5.47
C ARG A 102 7.28 20.40 6.03
N ARG A 103 6.56 21.40 5.52
CA ARG A 103 5.16 21.67 5.90
C ARG A 103 4.24 20.51 5.55
N PHE A 104 4.41 19.95 4.35
CA PHE A 104 3.67 18.79 3.87
C PHE A 104 3.89 17.58 4.78
N LEU A 105 5.13 17.17 5.00
CA LEU A 105 5.48 16.03 5.86
C LEU A 105 4.97 16.23 7.29
N SER A 106 5.09 17.45 7.83
CA SER A 106 4.58 17.76 9.19
C SER A 106 3.05 17.69 9.28
N LYS A 107 2.33 18.08 8.22
CA LYS A 107 0.86 17.93 8.17
C LYS A 107 0.48 16.45 8.01
N LEU A 108 1.17 15.72 7.15
CA LEU A 108 0.95 14.30 6.91
C LEU A 108 1.19 13.48 8.18
N ALA A 109 2.32 13.68 8.87
CA ALA A 109 2.64 12.98 10.12
C ALA A 109 1.58 13.21 11.20
N ARG A 110 1.14 14.46 11.40
CA ARG A 110 0.06 14.77 12.35
C ARG A 110 -1.27 14.10 11.99
N ARG A 111 -1.57 14.01 10.69
CA ARG A 111 -2.80 13.39 10.21
C ARG A 111 -2.77 11.87 10.35
N LEU A 112 -1.66 11.23 9.98
CA LEU A 112 -1.44 9.80 10.20
C LEU A 112 -1.50 9.44 11.69
N HIS A 113 -0.86 10.25 12.55
CA HIS A 113 -0.91 10.03 13.99
C HIS A 113 -2.34 10.13 14.55
N ARG A 114 -3.14 11.11 14.10
CA ARG A 114 -4.57 11.19 14.47
C ARG A 114 -5.36 9.98 13.99
N ASN A 115 -5.18 9.56 12.74
CA ASN A 115 -5.86 8.39 12.20
C ASN A 115 -5.47 7.11 12.94
N TYR A 116 -4.20 6.95 13.28
CA TYR A 116 -3.69 5.83 14.09
C TYR A 116 -4.33 5.80 15.48
N ILE A 117 -4.41 6.95 16.19
CA ILE A 117 -5.07 7.03 17.49
C ILE A 117 -6.55 6.64 17.39
N LEU A 118 -7.25 7.11 16.35
CA LEU A 118 -8.65 6.75 16.12
C LEU A 118 -8.83 5.25 15.87
N TYR A 119 -7.98 4.68 15.01
CA TYR A 119 -7.97 3.25 14.73
C TYR A 119 -7.69 2.44 16.00
N ASP A 120 -6.66 2.80 16.77
CA ASP A 120 -6.31 2.07 18.00
C ASP A 120 -7.41 2.18 19.06
N ARG A 121 -8.07 3.35 19.19
CA ARG A 121 -9.22 3.50 20.07
C ARG A 121 -10.40 2.61 19.64
N HIS A 122 -10.70 2.58 18.35
CA HIS A 122 -11.76 1.73 17.81
C HIS A 122 -11.44 0.24 18.00
N ARG A 123 -10.20 -0.17 17.70
CA ARG A 123 -9.70 -1.52 17.92
C ARG A 123 -9.78 -1.95 19.39
N ARG A 124 -9.38 -1.08 20.33
CA ARG A 124 -9.50 -1.36 21.77
C ARG A 124 -10.94 -1.54 22.22
N THR A 125 -11.87 -0.75 21.68
CA THR A 125 -13.31 -0.87 21.96
C THR A 125 -13.85 -2.20 21.45
N LEU A 126 -13.52 -2.58 20.21
CA LEU A 126 -13.89 -3.89 19.67
C LEU A 126 -13.30 -5.04 20.50
N LEU A 127 -12.03 -4.94 20.92
CA LEU A 127 -11.39 -5.94 21.76
C LEU A 127 -11.99 -6.03 23.17
N SER A 128 -12.45 -4.91 23.75
CA SER A 128 -13.18 -4.94 25.02
C SER A 128 -14.54 -5.61 24.88
N ASP A 129 -15.25 -5.35 23.79
CA ASP A 129 -16.57 -5.95 23.52
C ASP A 129 -16.42 -7.46 23.31
N VAL A 130 -15.42 -7.90 22.54
CA VAL A 130 -15.08 -9.32 22.38
C VAL A 130 -14.68 -9.97 23.72
N SER A 131 -13.94 -9.26 24.57
CA SER A 131 -13.55 -9.77 25.90
C SER A 131 -14.74 -9.91 26.84
N LEU A 132 -15.72 -9.00 26.78
CA LEU A 132 -16.97 -9.09 27.55
C LEU A 132 -17.82 -10.29 27.08
N LEU A 133 -17.91 -10.51 25.76
CA LEU A 133 -18.58 -11.68 25.19
C LEU A 133 -17.86 -12.99 25.55
N SER A 134 -16.53 -12.98 25.60
CA SER A 134 -15.71 -14.14 25.99
C SER A 134 -15.75 -14.44 27.50
N ALA A 135 -15.82 -13.41 28.34
CA ALA A 135 -15.88 -13.55 29.80
C ALA A 135 -17.21 -14.16 30.28
N GLY A 136 -18.31 -13.93 29.55
CA GLY A 136 -19.59 -14.61 29.78
C GLY A 136 -19.58 -16.12 29.52
N ASN A 137 -18.54 -16.63 28.85
CA ASN A 137 -18.40 -18.05 28.49
C ASN A 137 -17.47 -18.86 29.42
N ARG A 138 -17.00 -18.30 30.55
CA ARG A 138 -16.26 -19.08 31.55
C ARG A 138 -17.22 -19.87 32.44
N LYS A 139 -17.66 -21.04 31.97
CA LYS A 139 -18.21 -22.11 32.83
C LYS A 139 -17.07 -22.99 33.33
N ASP A 140 -17.05 -23.25 34.64
CA ASP A 140 -16.08 -24.11 35.32
C ASP A 140 -16.06 -25.54 34.75
N PRO A 141 -14.88 -26.20 34.67
CA PRO A 141 -14.75 -27.56 34.18
C PRO A 141 -15.00 -28.56 35.31
N SER A 142 -16.26 -28.83 35.61
CA SER A 142 -16.66 -30.01 36.39
C SER A 142 -18.07 -30.49 36.02
N ALA A 143 -18.24 -30.86 34.75
CA ALA A 143 -19.38 -31.66 34.32
C ALA A 143 -18.99 -32.46 33.08
N SER A 144 -18.43 -33.65 33.30
CA SER A 144 -18.30 -34.69 32.28
C SER A 144 -19.67 -35.32 32.02
N VAL A 145 -20.52 -34.69 31.22
CA VAL A 145 -21.69 -35.34 30.60
C VAL A 145 -21.95 -34.72 29.22
N SER A 146 -21.94 -35.59 28.21
CA SER A 146 -22.42 -35.42 26.83
C SER A 146 -21.79 -34.34 25.93
N SER A 147 -20.55 -34.56 25.51
CA SER A 147 -19.95 -33.93 24.31
C SER A 147 -20.61 -34.34 22.97
N ALA A 148 -21.73 -35.08 23.01
CA ALA A 148 -22.55 -35.41 21.83
C ALA A 148 -23.72 -34.43 21.62
N SER A 149 -24.25 -33.83 22.69
CA SER A 149 -25.49 -33.03 22.62
C SER A 149 -25.28 -31.56 22.27
N GLN A 150 -24.03 -31.10 22.16
CA GLN A 150 -23.70 -29.70 21.83
C GLN A 150 -23.43 -29.49 20.33
N LEU A 151 -23.27 -30.57 19.56
CA LEU A 151 -23.29 -30.56 18.10
C LEU A 151 -24.71 -30.72 17.52
N GLU A 152 -25.69 -31.10 18.35
CA GLU A 152 -27.09 -31.32 17.95
C GLU A 152 -27.95 -30.04 17.89
N GLN A 153 -27.36 -28.85 18.08
CA GLN A 153 -28.07 -27.56 18.01
C GLN A 153 -27.69 -26.66 16.83
N LEU A 154 -26.88 -27.15 15.88
CA LEU A 154 -26.83 -26.52 14.56
C LEU A 154 -27.99 -27.08 13.73
N HIS A 155 -29.04 -26.26 13.64
CA HIS A 155 -30.23 -26.45 12.82
C HIS A 155 -29.96 -27.28 11.56
N MET A 156 -30.58 -28.46 11.53
CA MET A 156 -30.84 -29.27 10.34
C MET A 156 -31.33 -28.38 9.20
N LEU A 157 -30.62 -28.35 8.07
CA LEU A 157 -31.04 -27.65 6.86
C LEU A 157 -31.60 -28.67 5.83
N PRO A 158 -32.91 -28.98 5.84
CA PRO A 158 -33.51 -29.72 4.74
C PRO A 158 -33.47 -28.84 3.49
N ALA A 159 -32.81 -29.32 2.44
CA ALA A 159 -32.54 -28.64 1.17
C ALA A 159 -33.78 -28.33 0.31
N SER A 160 -34.94 -28.01 0.89
CA SER A 160 -36.22 -27.96 0.14
C SER A 160 -37.28 -27.01 0.69
N SER A 161 -36.96 -26.04 1.53
CA SER A 161 -37.91 -24.97 1.85
C SER A 161 -37.32 -23.60 1.50
N GLU A 162 -38.18 -22.65 1.15
CA GLU A 162 -37.89 -21.23 0.94
C GLU A 162 -37.43 -20.54 2.23
N HIS A 163 -36.63 -21.23 3.06
CA HIS A 163 -36.23 -20.74 4.35
C HIS A 163 -35.35 -19.52 4.15
N GLU A 164 -35.77 -18.40 4.75
CA GLU A 164 -34.89 -17.26 4.88
C GLU A 164 -33.73 -17.64 5.80
N PHE A 165 -32.51 -17.28 5.40
CA PHE A 165 -31.38 -17.35 6.31
C PHE A 165 -31.63 -16.34 7.43
N SER A 166 -31.49 -16.79 8.68
CA SER A 166 -31.52 -15.89 9.84
C SER A 166 -30.39 -14.86 9.74
N ASP A 167 -30.57 -13.70 10.38
CA ASP A 167 -29.53 -12.67 10.49
C ASP A 167 -28.21 -13.26 11.02
N GLU A 168 -28.28 -14.15 12.02
CA GLU A 168 -27.10 -14.85 12.57
C GLU A 168 -26.38 -15.71 11.53
N GLN A 169 -27.12 -16.33 10.60
CA GLN A 169 -26.53 -17.14 9.54
C GLN A 169 -25.89 -16.25 8.47
N VAL A 170 -26.51 -15.11 8.15
CA VAL A 170 -25.95 -14.16 7.19
C VAL A 170 -24.68 -13.51 7.74
N GLU A 171 -24.61 -13.25 9.04
CA GLU A 171 -23.38 -12.77 9.69
C GLU A 171 -22.21 -13.76 9.53
N GLN A 172 -22.47 -15.07 9.53
CA GLN A 172 -21.43 -16.08 9.27
C GLN A 172 -20.85 -15.98 7.85
N PHE A 173 -21.60 -15.39 6.91
CA PHE A 173 -21.11 -15.11 5.56
C PHE A 173 -20.22 -13.86 5.49
N ARG A 174 -19.99 -13.19 6.63
CA ARG A 174 -19.28 -11.91 6.76
C ARG A 174 -19.93 -10.80 5.92
N MET A 175 -21.25 -10.83 5.84
CA MET A 175 -22.07 -9.87 5.13
C MET A 175 -23.26 -9.50 6.01
N ASN A 176 -23.82 -8.29 5.85
CA ASN A 176 -25.06 -7.94 6.52
C ASN A 176 -26.28 -8.40 5.70
N HIS A 177 -27.42 -8.53 6.37
CA HIS A 177 -28.66 -9.02 5.75
C HIS A 177 -29.12 -8.15 4.56
N THR A 178 -28.99 -6.82 4.67
CA THR A 178 -29.37 -5.88 3.61
C THR A 178 -28.56 -6.08 2.32
N THR A 179 -27.24 -6.25 2.43
CA THR A 179 -26.36 -6.52 1.29
C THR A 179 -26.62 -7.91 0.70
N PHE A 180 -26.92 -8.90 1.55
CA PHE A 180 -27.33 -10.23 1.09
C PHE A 180 -28.60 -10.16 0.23
N GLN A 181 -29.65 -9.50 0.71
CA GLN A 181 -30.89 -9.33 -0.05
C GLN A 181 -30.67 -8.54 -1.35
N TYR A 182 -29.86 -7.49 -1.31
CA TYR A 182 -29.49 -6.73 -2.51
C TYR A 182 -28.82 -7.61 -3.56
N LEU A 183 -27.85 -8.45 -3.14
CA LEU A 183 -27.19 -9.39 -4.06
C LEU A 183 -28.17 -10.44 -4.57
N TYR A 184 -29.02 -10.99 -3.70
CA TYR A 184 -30.03 -11.97 -4.12
C TYR A 184 -30.91 -11.43 -5.24
N ALA A 185 -31.47 -10.23 -5.05
CA ALA A 185 -32.34 -9.59 -6.04
C ALA A 185 -31.66 -9.33 -7.40
N GLN A 186 -30.34 -9.17 -7.43
CA GLN A 186 -29.59 -8.98 -8.68
C GLN A 186 -29.22 -10.30 -9.36
N LEU A 187 -29.08 -11.40 -8.62
CA LEU A 187 -28.46 -12.64 -9.09
C LEU A 187 -29.45 -13.80 -9.22
N GLU A 188 -30.63 -13.73 -8.57
CA GLU A 188 -31.61 -14.81 -8.46
C GLU A 188 -31.95 -15.45 -9.81
N GLN A 189 -32.30 -14.65 -10.82
CA GLN A 189 -32.71 -15.15 -12.13
C GLN A 189 -31.66 -16.05 -12.80
N ASP A 190 -30.39 -15.64 -12.78
CA ASP A 190 -29.29 -16.39 -13.40
C ASP A 190 -28.84 -17.57 -12.51
N LEU A 191 -28.97 -17.45 -11.19
CA LEU A 191 -28.69 -18.53 -10.25
C LEU A 191 -29.73 -19.65 -10.32
N ASP A 192 -30.99 -19.32 -10.60
CA ASP A 192 -32.10 -20.27 -10.69
C ASP A 192 -32.15 -20.97 -12.05
N ALA A 193 -31.88 -20.23 -13.14
CA ALA A 193 -31.83 -20.76 -14.51
C ALA A 193 -30.72 -21.80 -14.74
N ALA A 194 -29.73 -21.88 -13.86
CA ALA A 194 -28.64 -22.83 -13.95
C ALA A 194 -29.10 -24.26 -13.60
N SER A 195 -29.09 -25.15 -14.59
CA SER A 195 -29.33 -26.58 -14.39
C SER A 195 -28.12 -27.24 -13.69
N CYS A 196 -28.03 -27.14 -12.37
CA CYS A 196 -27.13 -27.97 -11.58
C CYS A 196 -27.76 -29.34 -11.30
N GLY A 197 -26.94 -30.38 -11.24
CA GLY A 197 -27.40 -31.76 -11.00
C GLY A 197 -28.06 -32.01 -9.63
N VAL A 198 -28.03 -31.02 -8.73
CA VAL A 198 -28.75 -31.02 -7.45
C VAL A 198 -29.73 -29.85 -7.44
N ALA A 199 -30.99 -30.15 -7.12
CA ALA A 199 -32.07 -29.18 -6.96
C ALA A 199 -31.87 -28.36 -5.68
N LEU A 200 -31.02 -27.34 -5.75
CA LEU A 200 -30.87 -26.31 -4.73
C LEU A 200 -31.56 -25.03 -5.19
N THR A 201 -32.19 -24.31 -4.25
CA THR A 201 -32.72 -22.97 -4.52
C THR A 201 -31.58 -21.98 -4.82
N ALA A 202 -31.86 -20.94 -5.59
CA ALA A 202 -30.90 -19.86 -5.86
C ALA A 202 -30.34 -19.25 -4.56
N LYS A 203 -31.20 -19.10 -3.54
CA LYS A 203 -30.83 -18.55 -2.22
C LYS A 203 -29.82 -19.47 -1.52
N MET A 204 -30.06 -20.78 -1.51
CA MET A 204 -29.14 -21.77 -0.94
C MET A 204 -27.79 -21.79 -1.67
N ARG A 205 -27.80 -21.77 -3.00
CA ARG A 205 -26.57 -21.69 -3.82
C ARG A 205 -25.75 -20.45 -3.46
N MET A 206 -26.41 -19.30 -3.30
CA MET A 206 -25.78 -18.04 -2.91
C MET A 206 -25.22 -18.09 -1.48
N GLY A 207 -25.99 -18.59 -0.50
CA GLY A 207 -25.54 -18.70 0.89
C GLY A 207 -24.33 -19.60 1.06
N VAL A 208 -24.34 -20.78 0.43
CA VAL A 208 -23.20 -21.70 0.42
C VAL A 208 -21.95 -21.04 -0.19
N ALA A 209 -22.12 -20.35 -1.32
CA ALA A 209 -21.01 -19.67 -1.98
C ALA A 209 -20.43 -18.54 -1.13
N LEU A 210 -21.29 -17.70 -0.54
CA LEU A 210 -20.89 -16.60 0.32
C LEU A 210 -20.23 -17.09 1.62
N TYR A 211 -20.70 -18.19 2.21
CA TYR A 211 -20.03 -18.79 3.37
C TYR A 211 -18.59 -19.19 3.05
N VAL A 212 -18.37 -19.89 1.93
CA VAL A 212 -17.03 -20.30 1.51
C VAL A 212 -16.15 -19.08 1.24
N LEU A 213 -16.64 -18.11 0.46
CA LEU A 213 -15.87 -16.92 0.09
C LEU A 213 -15.59 -15.99 1.27
N GLY A 214 -16.55 -15.82 2.18
CA GLY A 214 -16.42 -14.97 3.36
C GLY A 214 -15.51 -15.57 4.42
N THR A 215 -15.70 -16.86 4.75
CA THR A 215 -14.91 -17.52 5.80
C THR A 215 -13.55 -18.00 5.32
N GLY A 216 -13.37 -18.25 4.02
CA GLY A 216 -12.16 -18.85 3.45
C GLY A 216 -11.97 -20.33 3.81
N LYS A 217 -13.01 -20.99 4.33
CA LYS A 217 -12.98 -22.41 4.66
C LYS A 217 -13.01 -23.27 3.40
N ASP A 218 -12.47 -24.47 3.51
CA ASP A 218 -12.46 -25.46 2.44
C ASP A 218 -13.87 -26.03 2.17
N TYR A 219 -14.01 -26.67 1.00
CA TYR A 219 -15.30 -27.18 0.55
C TYR A 219 -15.84 -28.34 1.42
N GLU A 220 -15.00 -29.10 2.11
CA GLU A 220 -15.44 -30.21 2.98
C GLU A 220 -16.03 -29.67 4.29
N THR A 221 -15.41 -28.66 4.88
CA THR A 221 -15.97 -27.97 6.04
C THR A 221 -17.31 -27.32 5.70
N ALA A 222 -17.42 -26.65 4.56
CA ALA A 222 -18.69 -26.08 4.11
C ALA A 222 -19.74 -27.15 3.80
N ALA A 223 -19.35 -28.26 3.18
CA ALA A 223 -20.23 -29.42 2.94
C ALA A 223 -20.83 -29.96 4.24
N THR A 224 -20.02 -30.05 5.29
CA THR A 224 -20.46 -30.50 6.62
C THR A 224 -21.46 -29.53 7.23
N VAL A 225 -21.22 -28.21 7.13
CA VAL A 225 -22.11 -27.17 7.69
C VAL A 225 -23.46 -27.12 6.98
N PHE A 226 -23.48 -27.26 5.66
CA PHE A 226 -24.72 -27.19 4.88
C PHE A 226 -25.35 -28.56 4.60
N HIS A 227 -24.76 -29.64 5.10
CA HIS A 227 -25.16 -31.03 4.80
C HIS A 227 -25.29 -31.33 3.29
N LEU A 228 -24.32 -30.83 2.52
CA LEU A 228 -24.23 -31.03 1.08
C LEU A 228 -23.02 -31.90 0.74
N HIS A 229 -22.99 -32.48 -0.46
CA HIS A 229 -21.74 -33.02 -0.98
C HIS A 229 -20.75 -31.90 -1.33
N SER A 230 -19.46 -32.11 -1.07
CA SER A 230 -18.38 -31.16 -1.41
C SER A 230 -18.36 -30.78 -2.90
N SER A 231 -18.76 -31.70 -3.78
CA SER A 231 -18.96 -31.42 -5.21
C SER A 231 -20.06 -30.38 -5.47
N THR A 232 -21.18 -30.46 -4.75
CA THR A 232 -22.30 -29.52 -4.84
C THR A 232 -21.93 -28.14 -4.30
N VAL A 233 -21.16 -28.08 -3.21
CA VAL A 233 -20.60 -26.82 -2.67
C VAL A 233 -19.72 -26.17 -3.72
N ARG A 234 -18.77 -26.92 -4.29
CA ARG A 234 -17.87 -26.42 -5.34
C ARG A 234 -18.66 -25.90 -6.55
N GLN A 235 -19.66 -26.65 -7.02
CA GLN A 235 -20.52 -26.21 -8.13
C GLN A 235 -21.25 -24.90 -7.81
N SER A 236 -21.77 -24.77 -6.59
CA SER A 236 -22.47 -23.54 -6.15
C SER A 236 -21.53 -22.33 -6.12
N VAL A 237 -20.31 -22.50 -5.61
CA VAL A 237 -19.28 -21.44 -5.59
C VAL A 237 -18.89 -21.02 -7.01
N VAL A 238 -18.60 -21.98 -7.89
CA VAL A 238 -18.21 -21.70 -9.28
C VAL A 238 -19.34 -21.00 -10.03
N LEU A 239 -20.58 -21.48 -9.89
CA LEU A 239 -21.75 -20.87 -10.49
C LEU A 239 -21.93 -19.44 -9.99
N PHE A 240 -21.93 -19.23 -8.67
CA PHE A 240 -22.09 -17.91 -8.07
C PHE A 240 -21.03 -16.93 -8.56
N CYS A 241 -19.75 -17.31 -8.52
CA CYS A 241 -18.66 -16.47 -9.04
C CYS A 241 -18.83 -16.16 -10.54
N GLY A 242 -19.29 -17.12 -11.33
CA GLY A 242 -19.60 -16.92 -12.74
C GLY A 242 -20.70 -15.88 -12.97
N VAL A 243 -21.82 -16.02 -12.25
CA VAL A 243 -22.96 -15.10 -12.34
C VAL A 243 -22.60 -13.70 -11.84
N VAL A 244 -21.89 -13.58 -10.70
CA VAL A 244 -21.40 -12.30 -10.18
C VAL A 244 -20.48 -11.61 -11.19
N ASN A 245 -19.53 -12.35 -11.78
CA ASN A 245 -18.65 -11.78 -12.79
C ASN A 245 -19.41 -11.35 -14.06
N LYS A 246 -20.40 -12.12 -14.49
CA LYS A 246 -21.24 -11.79 -15.65
C LYS A 246 -22.07 -10.52 -15.43
N LEU A 247 -22.66 -10.35 -14.25
CA LEU A 247 -23.67 -9.31 -14.00
C LEU A 247 -23.14 -8.05 -13.31
N LEU A 248 -22.13 -8.20 -12.44
CA LEU A 248 -21.69 -7.12 -11.54
C LEU A 248 -20.29 -6.60 -11.84
N ARG A 249 -19.42 -7.37 -12.51
CA ARG A 249 -18.02 -6.97 -12.76
C ARG A 249 -17.92 -5.58 -13.38
N ASP A 250 -18.61 -5.34 -14.48
CA ASP A 250 -18.48 -4.09 -15.23
C ASP A 250 -19.24 -2.93 -14.57
N LYS A 251 -20.15 -3.22 -13.64
CA LYS A 251 -20.85 -2.22 -12.82
C LYS A 251 -20.02 -1.77 -11.61
N MET A 252 -19.25 -2.69 -11.04
CA MET A 252 -18.52 -2.47 -9.78
C MET A 252 -17.05 -2.13 -10.00
N ILE A 253 -16.43 -2.64 -11.07
CA ILE A 253 -15.01 -2.42 -11.37
C ILE A 253 -14.91 -1.47 -12.54
N ALA A 254 -14.64 -0.19 -12.25
CA ALA A 254 -14.38 0.82 -13.25
C ALA A 254 -12.89 1.15 -13.32
N LEU A 255 -12.28 1.04 -14.50
CA LEU A 255 -10.95 1.57 -14.72
C LEU A 255 -11.07 3.03 -15.15
N PRO A 256 -10.42 3.98 -14.46
CA PRO A 256 -10.49 5.39 -14.81
C PRO A 256 -9.68 5.66 -16.09
N MET A 257 -10.31 5.48 -17.24
CA MET A 257 -9.68 5.70 -18.55
C MET A 257 -9.74 7.16 -19.02
N ASP A 258 -10.64 7.98 -18.44
CA ASP A 258 -10.80 9.38 -18.84
C ASP A 258 -9.95 10.33 -17.99
N GLN A 259 -9.15 11.15 -18.66
CA GLN A 259 -8.29 12.15 -18.03
C GLN A 259 -9.08 13.20 -17.24
N LYS A 260 -10.31 13.54 -17.66
CA LYS A 260 -11.16 14.49 -16.90
C LYS A 260 -11.57 13.90 -15.56
N HIS A 261 -12.00 12.64 -15.55
CA HIS A 261 -12.35 11.90 -14.33
C HIS A 261 -11.15 11.81 -13.38
N VAL A 262 -9.97 11.43 -13.88
CA VAL A 262 -8.75 11.37 -13.05
C VAL A 262 -8.42 12.72 -12.42
N ARG A 263 -8.48 13.82 -13.19
CA ARG A 263 -8.24 15.18 -12.67
C ARG A 263 -9.30 15.65 -11.66
N TYR A 264 -10.54 15.17 -11.80
CA TYR A 264 -11.59 15.42 -10.83
C TYR A 264 -11.29 14.69 -9.51
N ARG A 265 -11.03 13.38 -9.55
CA ARG A 265 -10.63 12.59 -8.37
C ARG A 265 -9.38 13.14 -7.68
N MET A 266 -8.41 13.62 -8.45
CA MET A 266 -7.21 14.26 -7.89
C MET A 266 -7.53 15.50 -7.05
N ARG A 267 -8.52 16.30 -7.46
CA ARG A 267 -8.96 17.47 -6.70
C ARG A 267 -9.75 17.06 -5.46
N GLU A 268 -10.56 16.02 -5.54
CA GLU A 268 -11.28 15.46 -4.38
C GLU A 268 -10.32 14.94 -3.32
N PHE A 269 -9.30 14.17 -3.72
CA PHE A 269 -8.24 13.76 -2.81
C PHE A 269 -7.45 14.95 -2.26
N GLU A 270 -7.09 15.92 -3.09
CA GLU A 270 -6.37 17.10 -2.59
C GLU A 270 -7.21 17.86 -1.53
N ALA A 271 -8.52 18.00 -1.75
CA ALA A 271 -9.43 18.58 -0.76
C ALA A 271 -9.55 17.71 0.50
N LEU A 272 -9.66 16.39 0.34
CA LEU A 272 -9.87 15.45 1.43
C LEU A 272 -8.60 15.28 2.26
N ILE A 273 -7.47 14.88 1.65
CA ILE A 273 -6.21 14.56 2.34
C ILE A 273 -5.17 15.70 2.36
N GLY A 274 -5.28 16.70 1.47
CA GLY A 274 -4.30 17.80 1.37
C GLY A 274 -3.04 17.43 0.58
N ILE A 275 -3.07 16.31 -0.15
CA ILE A 275 -1.95 15.83 -0.96
C ILE A 275 -2.31 16.04 -2.44
N PRO A 276 -1.58 16.90 -3.17
CA PRO A 276 -1.85 17.13 -4.56
C PRO A 276 -1.49 15.88 -5.38
N GLN A 277 -2.17 15.73 -6.52
CA GLN A 277 -1.90 14.69 -7.51
C GLN A 277 -2.09 13.22 -7.06
N VAL A 278 -2.93 12.98 -6.04
CA VAL A 278 -3.35 11.63 -5.65
C VAL A 278 -4.65 11.29 -6.37
N SER A 279 -4.67 10.24 -7.21
CA SER A 279 -5.88 9.84 -7.95
C SER A 279 -6.60 8.63 -7.35
N GLY A 280 -6.02 7.98 -6.35
CA GLY A 280 -6.54 6.77 -5.73
C GLY A 280 -5.63 6.25 -4.64
N THR A 281 -6.16 5.37 -3.80
CA THR A 281 -5.39 4.62 -2.81
C THR A 281 -5.31 3.16 -3.24
N ILE A 282 -4.12 2.57 -3.16
CA ILE A 282 -3.89 1.18 -3.58
C ILE A 282 -3.83 0.28 -2.35
N GLY A 283 -4.63 -0.79 -2.36
CA GLY A 283 -4.57 -1.89 -1.42
C GLY A 283 -4.05 -3.16 -2.11
N CYS A 284 -3.32 -3.97 -1.36
CA CYS A 284 -2.80 -5.26 -1.83
C CYS A 284 -3.19 -6.36 -0.83
N LEU A 285 -3.55 -7.53 -1.34
CA LEU A 285 -3.78 -8.74 -0.56
C LEU A 285 -2.98 -9.89 -1.17
N HIS A 286 -2.24 -10.62 -0.35
CA HIS A 286 -1.59 -11.86 -0.77
C HIS A 286 -2.56 -13.03 -0.57
N ILE A 287 -2.90 -13.70 -1.67
CA ILE A 287 -3.73 -14.90 -1.70
C ILE A 287 -2.79 -16.11 -1.71
N PRO A 288 -2.86 -17.02 -0.71
CA PRO A 288 -2.02 -18.20 -0.69
C PRO A 288 -2.28 -19.08 -1.91
N ILE A 289 -1.20 -19.65 -2.45
CA ILE A 289 -1.29 -20.64 -3.51
C ILE A 289 -0.44 -21.86 -3.18
N ASP A 290 -0.89 -23.01 -3.65
CA ASP A 290 -0.09 -24.22 -3.59
C ASP A 290 1.05 -24.13 -4.62
N SER A 291 2.27 -24.02 -4.11
CA SER A 291 3.49 -23.97 -4.91
C SER A 291 3.63 -25.15 -5.87
N SER A 292 3.07 -26.32 -5.56
CA SER A 292 3.16 -27.50 -6.41
C SER A 292 2.37 -27.39 -7.71
N THR A 293 1.37 -26.51 -7.75
CA THR A 293 0.44 -26.36 -8.88
C THR A 293 0.90 -25.34 -9.91
N VAL A 294 1.94 -24.55 -9.61
CA VAL A 294 2.34 -23.39 -10.41
C VAL A 294 3.68 -23.61 -11.08
N LYS A 295 3.78 -23.16 -12.34
CA LYS A 295 5.05 -23.16 -13.08
C LYS A 295 5.98 -22.12 -12.44
N GLU A 296 7.19 -22.54 -12.09
CA GLU A 296 8.22 -21.73 -11.44
C GLU A 296 7.83 -21.21 -10.03
N PRO A 297 7.70 -22.11 -9.04
CA PRO A 297 7.33 -21.75 -7.67
C PRO A 297 8.12 -20.60 -7.03
N PRO A 298 9.43 -20.43 -7.28
CA PRO A 298 10.21 -19.32 -6.71
C PRO A 298 9.69 -17.93 -7.08
N LYS A 299 8.98 -17.77 -8.22
CA LYS A 299 8.43 -16.48 -8.65
C LYS A 299 7.24 -16.01 -7.82
N TYR A 300 6.64 -16.90 -7.04
CA TYR A 300 5.45 -16.62 -6.25
C TYR A 300 5.75 -16.51 -4.75
N ILE A 301 7.01 -16.62 -4.34
CA ILE A 301 7.41 -16.44 -2.95
C ILE A 301 7.35 -14.94 -2.62
N ASN A 302 6.55 -14.58 -1.63
CA ASN A 302 6.48 -13.20 -1.15
C ASN A 302 7.62 -12.86 -0.18
N SER A 303 7.66 -11.62 0.29
CA SER A 303 8.68 -11.16 1.27
C SER A 303 8.65 -11.92 2.60
N LYS A 304 7.53 -12.60 2.92
CA LYS A 304 7.37 -13.42 4.13
C LYS A 304 7.73 -14.89 3.91
N GLY A 305 8.26 -15.26 2.73
CA GLY A 305 8.78 -16.60 2.46
C GLY A 305 7.72 -17.65 2.08
N TRP A 306 6.46 -17.29 1.88
CA TRP A 306 5.42 -18.24 1.44
C TRP A 306 4.86 -17.90 0.05
N SER A 307 4.34 -18.91 -0.65
CA SER A 307 3.85 -18.77 -2.02
C SER A 307 2.47 -18.11 -2.09
N SER A 308 2.35 -17.06 -2.90
CA SER A 308 1.12 -16.27 -3.02
C SER A 308 0.98 -15.56 -4.36
N ILE A 309 -0.26 -15.22 -4.70
CA ILE A 309 -0.60 -14.27 -5.77
C ILE A 309 -1.08 -12.97 -5.14
N ILE A 310 -0.73 -11.82 -5.72
CA ILE A 310 -1.16 -10.52 -5.22
C ILE A 310 -2.44 -10.09 -5.92
N LEU A 311 -3.50 -9.85 -5.14
CA LEU A 311 -4.66 -9.07 -5.56
C LEU A 311 -4.40 -7.60 -5.24
N GLN A 312 -4.49 -6.73 -6.25
CA GLN A 312 -4.38 -5.28 -6.09
C GLN A 312 -5.71 -4.62 -6.44
N ALA A 313 -6.14 -3.69 -5.60
CA ALA A 313 -7.31 -2.85 -5.84
C ALA A 313 -6.94 -1.39 -5.64
N ILE A 314 -7.52 -0.52 -6.45
CA ILE A 314 -7.39 0.92 -6.32
C ILE A 314 -8.79 1.45 -6.02
N VAL A 315 -8.92 2.24 -4.97
CA VAL A 315 -10.16 2.94 -4.63
C VAL A 315 -10.00 4.44 -4.76
N ASP A 316 -11.08 5.11 -5.13
CA ASP A 316 -11.22 6.55 -5.22
C ASP A 316 -11.38 7.21 -3.83
N SER A 317 -11.65 8.51 -3.81
CA SER A 317 -11.80 9.29 -2.58
C SER A 317 -13.05 8.92 -1.75
N ASP A 318 -14.03 8.27 -2.38
CA ASP A 318 -15.26 7.80 -1.76
C ASP A 318 -15.20 6.33 -1.35
N GLY A 319 -14.07 5.66 -1.61
CA GLY A 319 -13.85 4.25 -1.33
C GLY A 319 -14.45 3.30 -2.37
N ARG A 320 -14.69 3.77 -3.59
CA ARG A 320 -15.15 2.95 -4.73
C ARG A 320 -14.02 2.56 -5.67
#